data_AF-A0A966KXG7-F1
#
_entry.id   AF-A0A966KXG7-F1
#
_cell.length_a   1.000
_cell.length_b   1.000
_cell.length_c   1.000
_cell.angle_alpha   90.00
_cell.angle_beta   90.00
_cell.angle_gamma   90.00
#
_symmetry.space_group_name_H-M   'P 1'
#
loop_
_entity.id
_entity.type
_entity.pdbx_description
1 polymer ?
#
loop_
_entity_poly.entity_id
_entity_poly.type
_entity_poly.pdbx_seq_one_letter_code
_entity_poly.pdbx_strand_id
1 'polypeptide(L)'
;MTHEPELRDPVDLCTPDGTRLAPAARGWSRRPLHRANLDGAEIGRTKRWDYWAVLAGDVVVSCVYSDIDVIGLADVWWADLRTGRSGGAGIITEPGVMRLPQRCGTADLRVDRDDLRLEIDADDASGTRLRATWTEPDGRVGRFELAVSRPHDLESINVVIPWSDDTFNFTSKQQALPTTGTLTVGDETFVIGGETDAWGV
;
A
#
# COMPACT_ATOMS: atom_id res chain seq x y z
N MET A 1 -23.84 -6.62 -20.38
CA MET A 1 -23.85 -5.89 -19.09
C MET A 1 -23.47 -6.92 -18.05
N THR A 2 -22.26 -6.87 -17.53
CA THR A 2 -21.94 -7.70 -16.36
C THR A 2 -22.56 -7.00 -15.14
N HIS A 3 -23.16 -7.78 -14.24
CA HIS A 3 -23.84 -7.29 -13.05
C HIS A 3 -23.08 -7.83 -11.84
N GLU A 4 -21.82 -7.41 -11.69
CA GLU A 4 -21.03 -7.73 -10.52
C GLU A 4 -21.70 -7.12 -9.27
N PRO A 5 -22.00 -7.93 -8.23
CA PRO A 5 -22.74 -7.46 -7.08
C PRO A 5 -21.90 -6.51 -6.22
N GLU A 6 -22.57 -5.48 -5.68
CA GLU A 6 -22.05 -4.69 -4.58
C GLU A 6 -22.17 -5.49 -3.28
N LEU A 7 -21.06 -5.69 -2.59
CA LEU A 7 -20.99 -6.29 -1.26
C LEU A 7 -21.19 -5.21 -0.20
N ARG A 8 -22.01 -5.54 0.81
CA ARG A 8 -22.38 -4.63 1.91
C ARG A 8 -21.97 -5.14 3.28
N ASP A 9 -21.66 -6.43 3.38
CA ASP A 9 -21.25 -7.09 4.60
C ASP A 9 -19.83 -7.68 4.46
N PRO A 10 -19.06 -7.80 5.56
CA PRO A 10 -17.76 -8.44 5.53
C PRO A 10 -17.79 -9.87 4.95
N VAL A 11 -16.76 -10.24 4.19
CA VAL A 11 -16.67 -11.55 3.53
C VAL A 11 -15.24 -12.08 3.56
N ASP A 12 -15.08 -13.40 3.68
CA ASP A 12 -13.79 -14.06 3.45
C ASP A 12 -13.54 -14.17 1.94
N LEU A 13 -12.35 -13.78 1.49
CA LEU A 13 -11.97 -13.81 0.08
C LEU A 13 -11.92 -15.26 -0.45
N CYS A 14 -11.42 -16.18 0.36
CA CYS A 14 -11.25 -17.58 0.01
C CYS A 14 -12.22 -18.49 0.76
N THR A 15 -12.42 -19.69 0.24
CA THR A 15 -13.02 -20.83 0.96
C THR A 15 -12.34 -21.06 2.31
N PRO A 16 -13.00 -21.76 3.27
CA PRO A 16 -12.44 -21.93 4.62
C PRO A 16 -11.05 -22.58 4.67
N ASP A 17 -10.71 -23.40 3.68
CA ASP A 17 -9.40 -24.02 3.52
C ASP A 17 -8.36 -23.09 2.89
N GLY A 18 -8.74 -21.89 2.44
CA GLY A 18 -7.85 -20.85 1.90
C GLY A 18 -7.36 -21.10 0.46
N THR A 19 -7.81 -22.17 -0.19
CA THR A 19 -7.26 -22.64 -1.48
C THR A 19 -7.91 -21.98 -2.69
N ARG A 20 -9.20 -21.59 -2.57
CA ARG A 20 -10.04 -21.15 -3.69
C ARG A 20 -10.78 -19.88 -3.37
N LEU A 21 -11.11 -19.10 -4.39
CA LEU A 21 -11.99 -17.95 -4.26
C LEU A 21 -13.38 -18.38 -3.75
N ALA A 22 -13.86 -17.73 -2.69
CA ALA A 22 -15.21 -17.95 -2.22
C ALA A 22 -16.23 -17.36 -3.22
N PRO A 23 -17.26 -18.11 -3.65
CA PRO A 23 -18.27 -17.57 -4.57
C PRO A 23 -18.94 -16.28 -4.07
N ALA A 24 -19.13 -16.15 -2.75
CA ALA A 24 -19.72 -14.97 -2.11
C ALA A 24 -18.78 -13.74 -2.11
N ALA A 25 -17.48 -13.92 -2.32
CA ALA A 25 -16.50 -12.82 -2.37
C ALA A 25 -16.45 -12.11 -3.72
N ARG A 26 -17.04 -12.70 -4.77
CA ARG A 26 -17.07 -12.11 -6.12
C ARG A 26 -17.95 -10.87 -6.12
N GLY A 27 -17.36 -9.73 -6.49
CA GLY A 27 -18.07 -8.46 -6.54
C GLY A 27 -17.15 -7.29 -6.22
N TRP A 28 -17.76 -6.18 -5.81
CA TRP A 28 -17.07 -4.96 -5.42
C TRP A 28 -17.70 -4.33 -4.18
N SER A 29 -17.01 -3.45 -3.49
CA SER A 29 -17.56 -2.71 -2.34
C SER A 29 -16.98 -1.29 -2.23
N ARG A 30 -17.70 -0.41 -1.54
CA ARG A 30 -17.34 1.00 -1.26
C ARG A 30 -16.44 1.20 -0.03
N ARG A 31 -16.16 0.10 0.67
CA ARG A 31 -15.37 -0.01 1.90
C ARG A 31 -14.62 -1.35 1.87
N PRO A 32 -13.45 -1.48 2.50
CA PRO A 32 -12.69 -2.73 2.53
C PRO A 32 -13.42 -3.79 3.37
N LEU A 33 -14.23 -4.64 2.72
CA LEU A 33 -15.05 -5.67 3.37
C LEU A 33 -14.43 -7.08 3.30
N HIS A 34 -13.48 -7.30 2.39
CA HIS A 34 -12.83 -8.58 2.22
C HIS A 34 -11.77 -8.82 3.30
N ARG A 35 -11.79 -10.03 3.86
CA ARG A 35 -10.65 -10.61 4.57
C ARG A 35 -9.89 -11.53 3.61
N ALA A 36 -8.67 -11.16 3.25
CA ALA A 36 -7.77 -11.92 2.38
C ALA A 36 -7.12 -13.11 3.11
N ASN A 37 -7.94 -14.11 3.46
CA ASN A 37 -7.58 -15.37 4.13
C ASN A 37 -6.85 -16.38 3.20
N LEU A 38 -5.75 -15.95 2.57
CA LEU A 38 -4.95 -16.71 1.58
C LEU A 38 -4.00 -17.75 2.21
N ASP A 39 -4.32 -18.30 3.40
CA ASP A 39 -3.38 -19.11 4.18
C ASP A 39 -3.26 -20.57 3.70
N GLY A 40 -4.13 -20.99 2.76
CA GLY A 40 -4.16 -22.36 2.24
C GLY A 40 -3.62 -22.53 0.83
N ALA A 41 -3.22 -21.45 0.17
CA ALA A 41 -2.66 -21.54 -1.18
C ALA A 41 -1.29 -22.23 -1.18
N GLU A 42 -0.93 -22.84 -2.32
CA GLU A 42 0.41 -23.40 -2.53
C GLU A 42 1.47 -22.29 -2.44
N ILE A 43 2.65 -22.64 -1.88
CA ILE A 43 3.77 -21.71 -1.74
C ILE A 43 4.17 -21.13 -3.11
N GLY A 44 4.36 -19.82 -3.17
CA GLY A 44 4.70 -19.04 -4.36
C GLY A 44 3.49 -18.51 -5.13
N ARG A 45 2.27 -18.73 -4.64
CA ARG A 45 1.03 -18.28 -5.31
C ARG A 45 0.46 -17.02 -4.70
N THR A 46 0.68 -16.79 -3.41
CA THR A 46 0.09 -15.66 -2.69
C THR A 46 0.96 -14.43 -2.80
N LYS A 47 0.34 -13.27 -3.05
CA LYS A 47 1.02 -11.97 -3.07
C LYS A 47 0.15 -10.95 -2.37
N ARG A 48 0.70 -10.26 -1.39
CA ARG A 48 0.07 -9.15 -0.65
C ARG A 48 1.02 -7.97 -0.62
N TRP A 49 0.50 -6.78 -0.85
CA TRP A 49 1.27 -5.55 -0.74
C TRP A 49 0.37 -4.38 -0.37
N ASP A 50 0.92 -3.47 0.42
CA ASP A 50 0.42 -2.13 0.61
C ASP A 50 1.32 -1.21 -0.19
N TYR A 51 0.71 -0.43 -1.08
CA TYR A 51 1.38 0.55 -1.91
C TYR A 51 0.74 1.90 -1.64
N TRP A 52 1.59 2.91 -1.48
CA TRP A 52 1.18 4.30 -1.38
C TRP A 52 1.90 5.12 -2.44
N ALA A 53 1.16 5.98 -3.12
CA ALA A 53 1.72 7.04 -3.95
C ALA A 53 1.13 8.38 -3.54
N VAL A 54 2.00 9.37 -3.34
CA VAL A 54 1.62 10.75 -3.04
C VAL A 54 2.08 11.64 -4.18
N LEU A 55 1.11 12.30 -4.81
CA LEU A 55 1.30 13.23 -5.91
C LEU A 55 1.17 14.66 -5.35
N ALA A 56 2.25 15.45 -5.41
CA ALA A 56 2.32 16.78 -4.82
C ALA A 56 2.95 17.79 -5.79
N GLY A 57 2.13 18.32 -6.70
CA GLY A 57 2.61 19.18 -7.79
C GLY A 57 3.65 18.47 -8.65
N ASP A 58 4.89 18.97 -8.64
CA ASP A 58 6.01 18.40 -9.40
C ASP A 58 6.79 17.32 -8.64
N VAL A 59 6.38 16.96 -7.42
CA VAL A 59 7.04 15.92 -6.62
C VAL A 59 6.12 14.72 -6.46
N VAL A 60 6.68 13.53 -6.67
CA VAL A 60 6.01 12.25 -6.41
C VAL A 60 6.82 11.47 -5.40
N VAL A 61 6.16 10.89 -4.40
CA VAL A 61 6.76 9.97 -3.43
C VAL A 61 5.92 8.70 -3.40
N SER A 62 6.54 7.54 -3.34
CA SER A 62 5.84 6.28 -3.12
C SER A 62 6.59 5.36 -2.18
N CYS A 63 5.86 4.44 -1.57
CA CYS A 63 6.44 3.32 -0.85
C CYS A 63 5.63 2.04 -1.05
N VAL A 64 6.32 0.91 -0.92
CA VAL A 64 5.75 -0.44 -0.98
C VAL A 64 6.17 -1.19 0.29
N TYR A 65 5.23 -1.93 0.88
CA TYR A 65 5.50 -2.99 1.84
C TYR A 65 4.81 -4.26 1.35
N SER A 66 5.55 -5.35 1.13
CA SER A 66 4.99 -6.55 0.50
C SER A 66 5.49 -7.86 1.11
N ASP A 67 4.57 -8.83 1.11
CA ASP A 67 4.79 -10.25 1.37
C ASP A 67 4.31 -11.00 0.13
N ILE A 68 5.27 -11.48 -0.67
CA ILE A 68 4.99 -12.24 -1.88
C ILE A 68 5.34 -13.72 -1.71
N ASP A 69 5.12 -14.23 -0.49
CA ASP A 69 5.14 -15.63 -0.06
C ASP A 69 6.55 -16.23 0.02
N VAL A 70 7.32 -16.15 -1.06
CA VAL A 70 8.70 -16.65 -1.10
C VAL A 70 9.75 -15.63 -0.69
N ILE A 71 9.41 -14.34 -0.69
CA ILE A 71 10.25 -13.22 -0.26
C ILE A 71 9.37 -12.08 0.28
N GLY A 72 9.94 -11.24 1.12
CA GLY A 72 9.41 -9.90 1.41
C GLY A 72 10.11 -8.86 0.54
N LEU A 73 9.41 -7.76 0.24
CA LEU A 73 10.01 -6.60 -0.43
C LEU A 73 9.46 -5.31 0.16
N ALA A 74 10.35 -4.38 0.46
CA ALA A 74 10.00 -2.98 0.75
C ALA A 74 10.75 -2.07 -0.20
N ASP A 75 10.10 -0.97 -0.59
CA ASP A 75 10.67 0.02 -1.49
C ASP A 75 10.19 1.42 -1.10
N VAL A 76 11.05 2.40 -1.31
CA VAL A 76 10.71 3.82 -1.33
C VAL A 76 11.25 4.42 -2.60
N TRP A 77 10.46 5.30 -3.21
CA TRP A 77 10.83 5.98 -4.44
C TRP A 77 10.35 7.42 -4.42
N TRP A 78 11.10 8.31 -5.04
CA TRP A 78 10.68 9.69 -5.25
C TRP A 78 11.11 10.19 -6.62
N ALA A 79 10.40 11.20 -7.13
CA ALA A 79 10.78 11.96 -8.31
C ALA A 79 10.43 13.44 -8.21
N ASP A 80 11.34 14.26 -8.73
CA ASP A 80 11.10 15.65 -9.10
C ASP A 80 10.87 15.70 -10.62
N LEU A 81 9.62 15.94 -11.01
CA LEU A 81 9.14 15.96 -12.38
C LEU A 81 9.63 17.19 -13.17
N ARG A 82 10.05 18.28 -12.51
CA ARG A 82 10.63 19.44 -13.20
C ARG A 82 12.03 19.15 -13.70
N THR A 83 12.83 18.46 -12.90
CA THR A 83 14.24 18.18 -13.21
C THR A 83 14.45 16.78 -13.80
N GLY A 84 13.48 15.89 -13.66
CA GLY A 84 13.58 14.48 -14.02
C GLY A 84 14.46 13.66 -13.05
N ARG A 85 14.84 14.24 -11.90
CA ARG A 85 15.60 13.54 -10.87
C ARG A 85 14.67 12.56 -10.15
N SER A 86 15.19 11.38 -9.85
CA SER A 86 14.50 10.40 -9.02
C SER A 86 15.52 9.63 -8.18
N GLY A 87 15.06 9.04 -7.10
CA GLY A 87 15.88 8.23 -6.20
C GLY A 87 15.01 7.33 -5.35
N GLY A 88 15.62 6.74 -4.33
CA GLY A 88 14.95 5.76 -3.49
C GLY A 88 15.85 4.60 -3.09
N ALA A 89 15.25 3.64 -2.40
CA ALA A 89 15.92 2.42 -1.96
C ALA A 89 14.90 1.29 -1.86
N GLY A 90 15.35 0.06 -2.13
CA GLY A 90 14.55 -1.13 -2.01
C GLY A 90 15.36 -2.27 -1.41
N ILE A 91 14.67 -3.11 -0.61
CA ILE A 91 15.23 -4.29 0.02
C ILE A 91 14.40 -5.51 -0.33
N ILE A 92 15.04 -6.67 -0.29
CA ILE A 92 14.40 -7.97 -0.35
C ILE A 92 14.75 -8.72 0.93
N THR A 93 13.76 -9.33 1.57
CA THR A 93 13.95 -10.11 2.78
C THR A 93 13.63 -11.58 2.54
N GLU A 94 14.10 -12.43 3.46
CA GLU A 94 13.67 -13.82 3.53
C GLU A 94 12.15 -13.92 3.76
N PRO A 95 11.53 -15.04 3.35
CA PRO A 95 10.11 -15.25 3.56
C PRO A 95 9.73 -15.21 5.05
N GLY A 96 8.62 -14.56 5.36
CA GLY A 96 8.08 -14.45 6.71
C GLY A 96 8.64 -13.34 7.59
N VAL A 97 9.64 -12.58 7.12
CA VAL A 97 10.12 -11.34 7.78
C VAL A 97 9.09 -10.23 7.66
N MET A 98 8.55 -10.02 6.46
CA MET A 98 7.48 -9.08 6.19
C MET A 98 6.13 -9.82 6.22
N ARG A 99 5.12 -9.23 6.87
CA ARG A 99 3.76 -9.80 6.94
C ARG A 99 2.72 -8.70 6.90
N LEU A 100 1.69 -8.90 6.09
CA LEU A 100 0.55 -7.99 6.02
C LEU A 100 -0.67 -8.60 6.73
N PRO A 101 -1.54 -7.76 7.33
CA PRO A 101 -2.81 -8.22 7.86
C PRO A 101 -3.69 -8.80 6.74
N GLN A 102 -4.63 -9.67 7.12
CA GLN A 102 -5.63 -10.18 6.17
C GLN A 102 -6.68 -9.13 5.79
N ARG A 103 -6.76 -8.01 6.51
CA ARG A 103 -7.65 -6.89 6.20
C ARG A 103 -6.82 -5.64 5.94
N CYS A 104 -7.11 -4.95 4.84
CA CYS A 104 -6.39 -3.76 4.44
C CYS A 104 -6.47 -2.67 5.52
N GLY A 105 -5.34 -2.05 5.84
CA GLY A 105 -5.27 -0.90 6.76
C GLY A 105 -5.58 -1.19 8.23
N THR A 106 -5.56 -2.44 8.68
CA THR A 106 -5.90 -2.78 10.08
C THR A 106 -4.70 -3.06 10.97
N ALA A 107 -3.47 -2.86 10.50
CA ALA A 107 -2.25 -3.08 11.26
C ALA A 107 -1.13 -2.16 10.80
N ASP A 108 -0.26 -1.79 11.72
CA ASP A 108 0.98 -1.10 11.39
C ASP A 108 1.94 -2.03 10.64
N LEU A 109 2.64 -1.50 9.65
CA LEU A 109 3.67 -2.20 8.89
C LEU A 109 5.01 -1.52 9.15
N ARG A 110 6.04 -2.30 9.51
CA ARG A 110 7.38 -1.78 9.82
C ARG A 110 8.47 -2.69 9.27
N VAL A 111 9.52 -2.08 8.73
CA VAL A 111 10.76 -2.75 8.37
C VAL A 111 11.94 -1.80 8.59
N ASP A 112 13.07 -2.34 9.05
CA ASP A 112 14.31 -1.61 9.31
C ASP A 112 15.49 -2.56 9.01
N ARG A 113 16.03 -2.45 7.79
CA ARG A 113 17.05 -3.34 7.22
C ARG A 113 17.82 -2.62 6.11
N ASP A 114 19.10 -2.96 5.97
CA ASP A 114 19.96 -2.54 4.84
C ASP A 114 19.85 -1.05 4.50
N ASP A 115 19.97 -0.22 5.54
CA ASP A 115 19.84 1.23 5.49
C ASP A 115 18.48 1.77 4.99
N LEU A 116 17.44 0.93 4.92
CA LEU A 116 16.05 1.32 4.69
C LEU A 116 15.20 1.04 5.93
N ARG A 117 14.59 2.10 6.45
CA ARG A 117 13.51 2.01 7.43
C ARG A 117 12.23 2.55 6.81
N LEU A 118 11.15 1.78 6.87
CA LEU A 118 9.81 2.15 6.41
C LEU A 118 8.78 1.78 7.49
N GLU A 119 7.92 2.74 7.80
CA GLU A 119 6.79 2.60 8.71
C GLU A 119 5.51 3.13 8.06
N ILE A 120 4.47 2.31 8.09
CA ILE A 120 3.11 2.65 7.68
C ILE A 120 2.25 2.43 8.92
N ASP A 121 1.87 3.51 9.60
CA ASP A 121 1.00 3.45 10.77
C ASP A 121 -0.44 3.71 10.34
N ALA A 122 -1.30 2.71 10.52
CA ALA A 122 -2.69 2.79 10.13
C ALA A 122 -3.55 3.25 11.31
N ASP A 123 -4.30 4.34 11.14
CA ASP A 123 -5.27 4.83 12.10
C ASP A 123 -6.63 5.00 11.39
N ASP A 124 -7.55 4.07 11.64
CA ASP A 124 -8.90 4.09 11.07
C ASP A 124 -9.68 5.39 11.38
N ALA A 125 -9.31 6.14 12.42
CA ALA A 125 -9.97 7.38 12.81
C ALA A 125 -9.33 8.64 12.20
N SER A 126 -8.00 8.67 11.99
CA SER A 126 -7.29 9.89 11.57
C SER A 126 -6.56 9.78 10.23
N GLY A 127 -6.44 8.58 9.65
CA GLY A 127 -5.79 8.33 8.37
C GLY A 127 -4.55 7.44 8.48
N THR A 128 -3.54 7.68 7.66
CA THR A 128 -2.32 6.85 7.62
C THR A 128 -1.10 7.74 7.71
N ARG A 129 -0.13 7.36 8.55
CA ARG A 129 1.19 8.01 8.61
C ARG A 129 2.20 7.16 7.89
N LEU A 130 2.89 7.76 6.92
CA LEU A 130 3.96 7.13 6.16
C LEU A 130 5.27 7.78 6.56
N ARG A 131 6.24 6.97 7.03
CA ARG A 131 7.56 7.45 7.41
C ARG A 131 8.61 6.55 6.81
N ALA A 132 9.63 7.14 6.21
CA ALA A 132 10.78 6.36 5.79
C ALA A 132 12.07 7.15 5.93
N THR A 133 13.17 6.43 6.13
CA THR A 133 14.54 6.93 6.01
C THR A 133 15.34 5.92 5.21
N TRP A 134 16.13 6.39 4.25
CA TRP A 134 16.98 5.54 3.43
C TRP A 134 18.31 6.21 3.07
N THR A 135 19.23 5.43 2.51
CA THR A 135 20.45 5.94 1.88
C THR A 135 20.31 5.84 0.35
N GLU A 136 20.47 6.96 -0.34
CA GLU A 136 20.51 7.03 -1.81
C GLU A 136 21.73 6.29 -2.37
N PRO A 137 21.72 5.89 -3.66
CA PRO A 137 22.89 5.27 -4.30
C PRO A 137 24.16 6.12 -4.26
N ASP A 138 24.04 7.44 -4.13
CA ASP A 138 25.17 8.38 -4.01
C ASP A 138 25.56 8.71 -2.56
N GLY A 139 24.96 8.03 -1.58
CA GLY A 139 25.26 8.14 -0.16
C GLY A 139 24.51 9.26 0.58
N ARG A 140 23.67 10.05 -0.09
CA ARG A 140 22.81 11.03 0.58
C ARG A 140 21.72 10.32 1.39
N VAL A 141 21.33 10.92 2.51
CA VAL A 141 20.20 10.43 3.30
C VAL A 141 18.90 10.96 2.70
N GLY A 142 17.96 10.06 2.43
CA GLY A 142 16.59 10.38 2.12
C GLY A 142 15.67 10.16 3.32
N ARG A 143 14.65 11.00 3.47
CA ARG A 143 13.60 10.86 4.49
C ARG A 143 12.29 11.40 3.96
N PHE A 144 11.18 10.72 4.25
CA PHE A 144 9.87 11.34 4.20
C PHE A 144 9.09 11.10 5.48
N GLU A 145 8.20 12.04 5.79
CA GLU A 145 7.19 11.93 6.85
C GLU A 145 5.92 12.57 6.34
N LEU A 146 4.91 11.74 6.07
CA LEU A 146 3.68 12.11 5.40
C LEU A 146 2.49 11.69 6.26
N ALA A 147 1.52 12.59 6.41
CA ALA A 147 0.23 12.33 7.02
C ALA A 147 -0.83 12.34 5.91
N VAL A 148 -1.37 11.17 5.62
CA VAL A 148 -2.46 10.96 4.68
C VAL A 148 -3.78 10.97 5.45
N SER A 149 -4.58 12.00 5.26
CA SER A 149 -5.85 12.18 5.96
C SER A 149 -6.95 11.35 5.30
N ARG A 150 -7.79 10.70 6.11
CA ARG A 150 -8.94 9.93 5.63
C ARG A 150 -10.27 10.59 6.03
N PRO A 151 -10.96 11.28 5.11
CA PRO A 151 -12.32 11.75 5.36
C PRO A 151 -13.28 10.58 5.62
N HIS A 152 -14.16 10.70 6.61
CA HIS A 152 -15.04 9.61 7.06
C HIS A 152 -16.06 9.14 6.00
N ASP A 153 -16.45 10.04 5.10
CA ASP A 153 -17.42 9.78 4.04
C ASP A 153 -16.77 9.19 2.78
N LEU A 154 -15.47 9.40 2.57
CA LEU A 154 -14.78 9.00 1.35
C LEU A 154 -14.84 7.48 1.11
N GLU A 155 -15.37 7.12 -0.05
CA GLU A 155 -15.44 5.74 -0.54
C GLU A 155 -14.12 5.23 -1.09
N SER A 156 -13.89 3.93 -0.92
CA SER A 156 -12.81 3.20 -1.58
C SER A 156 -13.40 2.24 -2.60
N ILE A 157 -12.62 1.90 -3.62
CA ILE A 157 -13.01 0.90 -4.61
C ILE A 157 -12.31 -0.40 -4.23
N ASN A 158 -13.09 -1.43 -3.92
CA ASN A 158 -12.57 -2.73 -3.53
C ASN A 158 -13.18 -3.76 -4.47
N VAL A 159 -12.36 -4.46 -5.25
CA VAL A 159 -12.84 -5.28 -6.39
C VAL A 159 -12.12 -6.62 -6.40
N VAL A 160 -12.89 -7.69 -6.60
CA VAL A 160 -12.36 -9.01 -6.95
C VAL A 160 -12.42 -9.20 -8.46
N ILE A 161 -11.29 -9.59 -9.05
CA ILE A 161 -11.12 -9.92 -10.46
C ILE A 161 -10.86 -11.42 -10.56
N PRO A 162 -11.89 -12.25 -10.83
CA PRO A 162 -11.77 -13.70 -10.80
C PRO A 162 -11.56 -14.31 -12.19
N TRP A 163 -10.32 -14.55 -12.61
CA TRP A 163 -10.05 -15.30 -13.85
C TRP A 163 -10.46 -16.77 -13.73
N SER A 164 -10.28 -17.36 -12.55
CA SER A 164 -10.81 -18.66 -12.13
C SER A 164 -10.92 -18.72 -10.60
N ASP A 165 -11.39 -19.84 -10.05
CA ASP A 165 -11.42 -20.05 -8.61
C ASP A 165 -10.02 -20.18 -7.98
N ASP A 166 -9.00 -20.51 -8.78
CA ASP A 166 -7.61 -20.69 -8.34
C ASP A 166 -6.68 -19.56 -8.83
N THR A 167 -7.20 -18.58 -9.57
CA THR A 167 -6.46 -17.43 -10.10
C THR A 167 -7.34 -16.18 -10.11
N PHE A 168 -7.08 -15.29 -9.17
CA PHE A 168 -7.86 -14.08 -8.95
C PHE A 168 -6.99 -12.98 -8.37
N ASN A 169 -7.46 -11.74 -8.47
CA ASN A 169 -6.88 -10.60 -7.77
C ASN A 169 -7.98 -9.95 -6.92
N PHE A 170 -7.60 -9.50 -5.73
CA PHE A 170 -8.38 -8.55 -4.96
C PHE A 170 -7.56 -7.27 -4.85
N THR A 171 -8.19 -6.12 -5.08
CA THR A 171 -7.58 -4.82 -4.86
C THR A 171 -8.49 -3.96 -3.99
N SER A 172 -7.93 -3.27 -3.02
CA SER A 172 -8.56 -2.18 -2.27
C SER A 172 -7.84 -0.90 -2.62
N LYS A 173 -8.55 0.07 -3.19
CA LYS A 173 -7.99 1.33 -3.64
C LYS A 173 -8.69 2.50 -2.98
N GLN A 174 -7.96 3.22 -2.16
CA GLN A 174 -8.35 4.53 -1.63
C GLN A 174 -7.78 5.59 -2.60
N GLN A 175 -8.53 6.62 -2.96
CA GLN A 175 -8.07 7.59 -3.98
C GLN A 175 -8.27 9.01 -3.48
N ALA A 176 -7.36 9.89 -3.90
CA ALA A 176 -7.44 11.32 -3.63
C ALA A 176 -7.55 11.63 -2.12
N LEU A 177 -6.74 10.95 -1.30
CA LEU A 177 -6.64 11.24 0.13
C LEU A 177 -5.77 12.49 0.33
N PRO A 178 -6.24 13.55 1.00
CA PRO A 178 -5.41 14.72 1.27
C PRO A 178 -4.15 14.34 2.04
N THR A 179 -2.98 14.76 1.56
CA THR A 179 -1.70 14.42 2.19
C THR A 179 -0.93 15.68 2.53
N THR A 180 -0.29 15.69 3.69
CA THR A 180 0.64 16.75 4.10
C THR A 180 1.93 16.13 4.64
N GLY A 181 3.05 16.84 4.56
CA GLY A 181 4.31 16.39 5.13
C GLY A 181 5.53 16.94 4.41
N THR A 182 6.63 16.20 4.48
CA THR A 182 7.90 16.59 3.88
C THR A 182 8.63 15.41 3.29
N LEU A 183 9.33 15.64 2.18
CA LEU A 183 10.39 14.79 1.63
C LEU A 183 11.71 15.57 1.74
N THR A 184 12.76 14.94 2.25
CA THR A 184 14.12 15.50 2.31
C THR A 184 15.10 14.52 1.68
N VAL A 185 15.99 14.99 0.80
CA VAL A 185 17.05 14.20 0.16
C VAL A 185 18.36 14.98 0.20
N GLY A 186 19.30 14.55 1.04
CA GLY A 186 20.47 15.36 1.39
C GLY A 186 20.03 16.67 2.04
N ASP A 187 20.45 17.81 1.46
CA ASP A 187 20.11 19.14 1.95
C ASP A 187 18.82 19.72 1.33
N GLU A 188 18.22 19.02 0.37
CA GLU A 188 17.03 19.48 -0.35
C GLU A 188 15.76 18.99 0.35
N THR A 189 14.79 19.89 0.56
CA THR A 189 13.50 19.55 1.18
C THR A 189 12.34 20.04 0.31
N PHE A 190 11.39 19.15 0.08
CA PHE A 190 10.12 19.40 -0.60
C PHE A 190 9.00 19.37 0.43
N VAL A 191 8.18 20.41 0.44
CA VAL A 191 6.94 20.47 1.22
C VAL A 191 5.86 19.74 0.43
N ILE A 192 5.19 18.80 1.08
CA ILE A 192 4.09 18.02 0.52
C ILE A 192 2.79 18.56 1.11
N GLY A 193 1.87 19.02 0.26
CA GLY A 193 0.61 19.62 0.72
C GLY A 193 0.79 21.04 1.29
N GLY A 194 -0.31 21.65 1.74
CA GLY A 194 -0.31 23.00 2.34
C GLY A 194 -0.67 24.08 1.31
N GLU A 195 0.33 24.76 0.75
CA GLU A 195 0.11 25.81 -0.28
C GLU A 195 -0.32 25.22 -1.63
N THR A 196 0.12 24.00 -1.93
CA THR A 196 -0.29 23.22 -3.10
C THR A 196 -0.98 21.95 -2.66
N ASP A 197 -1.96 21.50 -3.43
CA ASP A 197 -2.64 20.24 -3.14
C ASP A 197 -1.67 19.06 -3.26
N ALA A 198 -1.83 18.06 -2.38
CA ALA A 198 -1.16 16.78 -2.47
C ALA A 198 -2.11 15.65 -2.13
N TRP A 199 -2.02 14.56 -2.89
CA TRP A 199 -3.01 13.48 -2.89
C TRP A 199 -2.35 12.12 -2.80
N GLY A 200 -2.68 11.37 -1.74
CA GLY A 200 -2.36 9.97 -1.54
C GLY A 200 -3.34 9.03 -2.25
N VAL A 201 -2.81 7.92 -2.73
CA VAL A 201 -3.52 6.78 -3.35
C VAL A 201 -2.90 5.49 -2.85
#